data_AF-A0A838YZ77-F1
#
_entry.id   AF-A0A838YZ77-F1
#
_cell.length_a   1.000
_cell.length_b   1.000
_cell.length_c   1.000
_cell.angle_alpha   90.00
_cell.angle_beta   90.00
_cell.angle_gamma   90.00
#
_symmetry.space_group_name_H-M   'P 1'
#
loop_
_entity.id
_entity.type
_entity.pdbx_description
1 polymer ?
#
loop_
_entity_poly.entity_id
_entity_poly.type
_entity_poly.pdbx_seq_one_letter_code
_entity_poly.pdbx_strand_id
1 'polypeptide(L)'
;MKLFDRYINGETTKVYDELSALREGAFNSNNFIQTDLILKETFRRVKFNLDIIYNALKNIDYKFVSTIQYNWQIPVLPPDPNVDLLLFELKSKLKNAGHIPLSLEYFYRIVGSCNFCWDWKVYPDIPWVGADPIDIPPIRTLLTDLIYDDYDINEILLSGDYLQKDNISGSCYNLELTTSPSIDSLLIGWDIPFIDYLRLTFKNCGFTMADQCEYDTLAAFCNFVRPQMLEI
;
A
#
# COMPACT_ATOMS: atom_id res chain seq x y z
N MET A 1 22.29 11.25 16.68
CA MET A 1 22.03 9.94 16.05
C MET A 1 21.38 10.20 14.70
N LYS A 2 21.72 9.48 13.63
CA LYS A 2 21.12 9.75 12.31
C LYS A 2 19.66 9.26 12.30
N LEU A 3 18.83 9.83 11.42
CA LEU A 3 17.41 9.46 11.32
C LEU A 3 17.23 7.96 11.03
N PHE A 4 18.06 7.40 10.16
CA PHE A 4 18.01 5.98 9.84
C PHE A 4 18.32 5.09 11.05
N ASP A 5 19.32 5.44 11.86
CA ASP A 5 19.68 4.68 13.07
C ASP A 5 18.49 4.63 14.06
N ARG A 6 17.78 5.76 14.21
CA ARG A 6 16.56 5.85 15.05
C ARG A 6 15.43 4.99 14.49
N TYR A 7 15.24 5.00 13.17
CA TYR A 7 14.22 4.20 12.50
C TYR A 7 14.44 2.69 12.71
N ILE A 8 15.70 2.24 12.59
CA ILE A 8 16.06 0.84 12.86
C ILE A 8 15.81 0.46 14.32
N ASN A 9 16.00 1.39 15.26
CA ASN A 9 15.75 1.17 16.68
C ASN A 9 14.27 1.34 17.11
N GLY A 10 13.33 1.43 16.16
CA GLY A 10 11.89 1.39 16.44
C GLY A 10 11.22 2.77 16.59
N GLU A 11 11.92 3.88 16.37
CA GLU A 11 11.30 5.21 16.35
C GLU A 11 10.59 5.52 15.02
N THR A 12 9.86 4.55 14.44
CA THR A 12 9.39 4.61 13.04
C THR A 12 8.50 5.82 12.75
N THR A 13 7.43 6.01 13.53
CA THR A 13 6.51 7.16 13.37
C THR A 13 7.22 8.49 13.59
N LYS A 14 7.98 8.65 14.68
CA LYS A 14 8.67 9.92 14.99
C LYS A 14 9.69 10.31 13.92
N VAL A 15 10.47 9.35 13.45
CA VAL A 15 11.43 9.59 12.37
C VAL A 15 10.70 9.99 11.09
N TYR A 16 9.55 9.37 10.83
CA TYR A 16 8.75 9.69 9.67
C TYR A 16 8.11 11.09 9.75
N ASP A 17 7.61 11.51 10.91
CA ASP A 17 7.10 12.87 11.15
C ASP A 17 8.20 13.92 10.89
N GLU A 18 9.41 13.67 11.39
CA GLU A 18 10.58 14.51 11.15
C GLU A 18 10.96 14.56 9.67
N LEU A 19 10.88 13.42 8.98
CA LEU A 19 11.18 13.29 7.56
C LEU A 19 10.17 14.07 6.71
N SER A 20 8.87 13.95 7.00
CA SER A 20 7.79 14.69 6.34
C SER A 20 7.88 16.19 6.59
N ALA A 21 8.31 16.61 7.79
CA ALA A 21 8.52 18.01 8.13
C ALA A 21 9.63 18.70 7.30
N LEU A 22 10.56 17.93 6.71
CA LEU A 22 11.59 18.48 5.81
C LEU A 22 11.02 18.99 4.49
N ARG A 23 9.83 18.51 4.06
CA ARG A 23 9.21 18.84 2.76
C ARG A 23 10.22 18.67 1.61
N GLU A 24 10.35 19.68 0.73
CA GLU A 24 11.32 19.70 -0.36
C GLU A 24 12.78 19.57 0.12
N GLY A 25 13.07 19.96 1.38
CA GLY A 25 14.39 19.80 1.99
C GLY A 25 14.82 18.34 2.13
N ALA A 26 13.90 17.38 2.06
CA ALA A 26 14.21 15.95 2.07
C ALA A 26 14.93 15.46 0.80
N PHE A 27 14.84 16.22 -0.29
CA PHE A 27 15.45 15.90 -1.58
C PHE A 27 16.87 16.48 -1.75
N ASN A 28 17.32 17.30 -0.80
CA ASN A 28 18.70 17.78 -0.76
C ASN A 28 19.66 16.61 -0.52
N SER A 29 20.82 16.59 -1.18
CA SER A 29 21.75 15.44 -1.20
C SER A 29 22.08 14.86 0.18
N ASN A 30 22.23 15.69 1.21
CA ASN A 30 22.54 15.24 2.57
C ASN A 30 21.35 14.53 3.25
N ASN A 31 20.14 15.05 3.05
CA ASN A 31 18.92 14.48 3.65
C ASN A 31 18.43 13.29 2.84
N PHE A 32 18.56 13.34 1.50
CA PHE A 32 18.10 12.30 0.61
C PHE A 32 18.75 10.94 0.89
N ILE A 33 20.01 10.91 1.32
CA ILE A 33 20.66 9.65 1.75
C ILE A 33 19.91 9.02 2.92
N GLN A 34 19.45 9.82 3.89
CA GLN A 34 18.65 9.30 5.01
C GLN A 34 17.25 8.90 4.55
N THR A 35 16.60 9.74 3.74
CA THR A 35 15.29 9.46 3.12
C THR A 35 15.29 8.12 2.37
N ASP A 36 16.28 7.90 1.49
CA ASP A 36 16.44 6.68 0.70
C ASP A 36 16.61 5.44 1.59
N LEU A 37 17.47 5.52 2.61
CA LEU A 37 17.68 4.41 3.55
C LEU A 37 16.41 4.07 4.33
N ILE A 38 15.69 5.09 4.80
CA ILE A 38 14.44 4.91 5.55
C ILE A 38 13.39 4.27 4.65
N LEU A 39 13.10 4.83 3.48
CA LEU A 39 12.10 4.27 2.56
C LEU A 39 12.44 2.85 2.12
N LYS A 40 13.72 2.54 1.84
CA LYS A 40 14.15 1.16 1.54
C LYS A 40 13.79 0.20 2.65
N GLU A 41 14.08 0.57 3.89
CA GLU A 41 13.79 -0.27 5.04
C GLU A 41 12.28 -0.38 5.29
N THR A 42 11.54 0.73 5.23
CA THR A 42 10.07 0.78 5.34
C THR A 42 9.43 -0.23 4.39
N PHE A 43 9.74 -0.15 3.09
CA PHE A 43 9.12 -1.03 2.11
C PHE A 43 9.68 -2.46 2.11
N ARG A 44 10.90 -2.68 2.62
CA ARG A 44 11.39 -4.03 2.93
C ARG A 44 10.55 -4.69 4.03
N ARG A 45 10.18 -3.94 5.08
CA ARG A 45 9.29 -4.41 6.15
C ARG A 45 7.86 -4.63 5.66
N VAL A 46 7.33 -3.75 4.82
CA VAL A 46 6.03 -3.95 4.13
C VAL A 46 6.03 -5.27 3.36
N LYS A 47 7.04 -5.50 2.51
CA LYS A 47 7.16 -6.75 1.75
C LYS A 47 7.22 -7.97 2.67
N PHE A 48 8.06 -7.91 3.70
CA PHE A 48 8.18 -9.00 4.68
C PHE A 48 6.84 -9.29 5.36
N ASN A 49 6.12 -8.27 5.80
CA ASN A 49 4.82 -8.43 6.47
C ASN A 49 3.76 -9.02 5.54
N LEU A 50 3.73 -8.59 4.26
CA LEU A 50 2.84 -9.20 3.25
C LEU A 50 3.12 -10.69 3.08
N ASP A 51 4.40 -11.08 2.98
CA ASP A 51 4.78 -12.48 2.85
C ASP A 51 4.35 -13.30 4.10
N ILE A 52 4.45 -12.73 5.31
CA ILE A 52 3.97 -13.37 6.55
C ILE A 52 2.44 -13.53 6.55
N ILE A 53 1.69 -12.46 6.29
CA ILE A 53 0.22 -12.46 6.29
C ILE A 53 -0.30 -13.43 5.22
N TYR A 54 0.23 -13.36 4.00
CA TYR A 54 -0.19 -14.22 2.89
C TYR A 54 -0.03 -15.70 3.23
N ASN A 55 1.12 -16.10 3.79
CA ASN A 55 1.35 -17.48 4.19
C ASN A 55 0.40 -17.91 5.32
N ALA A 56 0.12 -17.03 6.29
CA ALA A 56 -0.84 -17.32 7.34
C ALA A 56 -2.28 -17.47 6.81
N LEU A 57 -2.71 -16.60 5.87
CA LEU A 57 -4.01 -16.69 5.21
C LEU A 57 -4.17 -18.00 4.45
N LYS A 58 -3.13 -18.45 3.74
CA LYS A 58 -3.13 -19.76 3.09
C LYS A 58 -3.30 -20.92 4.06
N ASN A 59 -2.67 -20.85 5.24
CA ASN A 59 -2.75 -21.91 6.24
C ASN A 59 -4.14 -22.06 6.86
N ILE A 60 -4.97 -21.02 6.79
CA ILE A 60 -6.38 -21.07 7.21
C ILE A 60 -7.34 -21.24 6.03
N ASP A 61 -6.83 -21.60 4.84
CA ASP A 61 -7.62 -21.81 3.63
C ASP A 61 -8.45 -20.56 3.23
N TYR A 62 -7.85 -19.38 3.39
CA TYR A 62 -8.43 -18.12 2.94
C TYR A 62 -8.68 -18.13 1.42
N LYS A 63 -9.82 -17.59 1.01
CA LYS A 63 -10.39 -17.78 -0.33
C LYS A 63 -9.89 -16.75 -1.34
N PHE A 64 -8.58 -16.70 -1.57
CA PHE A 64 -8.03 -15.90 -2.68
C PHE A 64 -8.55 -16.35 -4.04
N VAL A 65 -8.43 -15.48 -5.06
CA VAL A 65 -8.74 -15.80 -6.46
C VAL A 65 -8.01 -17.06 -6.90
N SER A 66 -8.77 -18.09 -7.27
CA SER A 66 -8.18 -19.39 -7.65
C SER A 66 -7.74 -19.43 -9.11
N THR A 67 -8.39 -18.64 -9.98
CA THR A 67 -8.13 -18.60 -11.42
C THR A 67 -7.66 -17.20 -11.81
N ILE A 68 -6.35 -17.00 -11.83
CA ILE A 68 -5.71 -15.72 -12.17
C ILE A 68 -5.85 -15.46 -13.68
N GLN A 69 -6.60 -14.42 -14.03
CA GLN A 69 -6.73 -13.88 -15.39
C GLN A 69 -5.89 -12.63 -15.59
N TYR A 70 -5.68 -11.86 -14.52
CA TYR A 70 -4.96 -10.60 -14.53
C TYR A 70 -3.99 -10.52 -13.33
N ASN A 71 -2.87 -9.80 -13.53
CA ASN A 71 -1.84 -9.66 -12.51
C ASN A 71 -2.32 -8.99 -11.21
N TRP A 72 -3.33 -8.11 -11.29
CA TRP A 72 -3.92 -7.47 -10.10
C TRP A 72 -4.66 -8.46 -9.18
N GLN A 73 -4.94 -9.68 -9.64
CA GLN A 73 -5.56 -10.74 -8.83
C GLN A 73 -4.55 -11.55 -8.02
N ILE A 74 -3.24 -11.38 -8.27
CA ILE A 74 -2.20 -12.13 -7.58
C ILE A 74 -2.01 -11.54 -6.17
N PRO A 75 -2.16 -12.34 -5.09
CA PRO A 75 -2.18 -11.78 -3.74
C PRO A 75 -0.91 -11.05 -3.31
N VAL A 76 0.25 -11.56 -3.72
CA VAL A 76 1.54 -10.89 -3.58
C VAL A 76 2.29 -11.08 -4.90
N LEU A 77 2.45 -10.01 -5.66
CA LEU A 77 3.17 -10.02 -6.93
C LEU A 77 4.48 -9.22 -6.77
N PRO A 78 5.64 -9.80 -7.09
CA PRO A 78 6.91 -9.09 -6.99
C PRO A 78 6.97 -7.88 -7.95
N PRO A 79 7.91 -6.94 -7.74
CA PRO A 79 8.14 -5.82 -8.63
C PRO A 79 8.30 -6.23 -10.09
N ASP A 80 7.76 -5.41 -11.00
CA ASP A 80 7.95 -5.62 -12.43
C ASP A 80 9.44 -5.47 -12.79
N PRO A 81 10.01 -6.36 -13.63
CA PRO A 81 11.41 -6.23 -14.06
C PRO A 81 11.75 -4.89 -14.73
N ASN A 82 10.75 -4.21 -15.29
CA ASN A 82 10.89 -2.90 -15.95
C ASN A 82 10.30 -1.75 -15.10
N VAL A 83 10.20 -1.91 -13.77
CA VAL A 83 9.53 -0.94 -12.89
C VAL A 83 10.02 0.50 -13.07
N ASP A 84 11.31 0.73 -13.30
CA ASP A 84 11.84 2.09 -13.49
C ASP A 84 11.36 2.73 -14.80
N LEU A 85 11.22 1.94 -15.86
CA LEU A 85 10.63 2.41 -17.12
C LEU A 85 9.15 2.74 -16.93
N LEU A 86 8.41 1.86 -16.24
CA LEU A 86 6.98 2.06 -15.98
C LEU A 86 6.73 3.28 -15.07
N LEU A 87 7.58 3.51 -14.06
CA LEU A 87 7.53 4.72 -13.23
C LEU A 87 7.83 5.98 -14.04
N PHE A 88 8.81 5.92 -14.96
CA PHE A 88 9.09 7.04 -15.86
C PHE A 88 7.89 7.34 -16.77
N GLU A 89 7.27 6.32 -17.35
CA GLU A 89 6.05 6.46 -18.15
C GLU A 89 4.90 7.04 -17.34
N LEU A 90 4.68 6.54 -16.11
CA LEU A 90 3.62 7.01 -15.22
C LEU A 90 3.80 8.50 -14.89
N LYS A 91 5.01 8.90 -14.48
CA LYS A 91 5.35 10.31 -14.24
C LYS A 91 5.15 11.17 -15.49
N SER A 92 5.51 10.65 -16.66
CA SER A 92 5.36 11.37 -17.93
C SER A 92 3.90 11.61 -18.29
N LYS A 93 3.01 10.62 -18.03
CA LYS A 93 1.57 10.77 -18.21
C LYS A 93 0.97 11.78 -17.22
N LEU A 94 1.41 11.75 -15.97
CA LEU A 94 0.85 12.57 -14.88
C LEU A 94 1.47 13.96 -14.72
N LYS A 95 2.45 14.33 -15.55
CA LYS A 95 3.24 15.56 -15.41
C LYS A 95 2.43 16.86 -15.28
N ASN A 96 1.19 16.88 -15.80
CA ASN A 96 0.31 18.05 -15.73
C ASN A 96 -0.63 18.01 -14.52
N ALA A 97 -0.88 16.83 -13.95
CA ALA A 97 -1.74 16.61 -12.79
C ALA A 97 -0.95 16.73 -11.46
N GLY A 98 0.35 16.39 -11.46
CA GLY A 98 1.23 16.61 -10.32
C GLY A 98 2.34 15.58 -10.20
N HIS A 99 2.89 15.50 -8.99
CA HIS A 99 3.97 14.59 -8.65
C HIS A 99 3.45 13.38 -7.89
N ILE A 100 3.84 12.19 -8.34
CA ILE A 100 3.70 10.98 -7.52
C ILE A 100 4.67 11.05 -6.33
N PRO A 101 4.25 10.63 -5.13
CA PRO A 101 5.14 10.65 -3.98
C PRO A 101 6.21 9.57 -4.08
N LEU A 102 7.36 9.83 -3.43
CA LEU A 102 8.48 8.91 -3.40
C LEU A 102 8.12 7.56 -2.75
N SER A 103 7.24 7.56 -1.74
CA SER A 103 6.72 6.37 -1.07
C SER A 103 6.11 5.37 -2.06
N LEU A 104 5.24 5.83 -2.97
CA LEU A 104 4.62 4.97 -3.99
C LEU A 104 5.67 4.39 -4.95
N GLU A 105 6.69 5.17 -5.31
CA GLU A 105 7.77 4.65 -6.16
C GLU A 105 8.56 3.54 -5.48
N TYR A 106 8.88 3.69 -4.18
CA TYR A 106 9.61 2.67 -3.43
C TYR A 106 8.74 1.43 -3.18
N PHE A 107 7.42 1.61 -2.96
CA PHE A 107 6.47 0.51 -2.92
C PHE A 107 6.58 -0.32 -4.20
N TYR A 108 6.49 0.30 -5.38
CA TYR A 108 6.59 -0.44 -6.64
C TYR A 108 7.95 -1.09 -6.86
N ARG A 109 9.04 -0.41 -6.50
CA ARG A 109 10.41 -0.95 -6.68
C ARG A 109 10.73 -2.13 -5.76
N ILE A 110 10.14 -2.19 -4.57
CA ILE A 110 10.51 -3.16 -3.53
C ILE A 110 9.42 -4.21 -3.30
N VAL A 111 8.16 -3.78 -3.28
CA VAL A 111 6.99 -4.62 -2.97
C VAL A 111 6.38 -5.19 -4.23
N GLY A 112 6.11 -4.35 -5.24
CA GLY A 112 5.41 -4.73 -6.47
C GLY A 112 3.92 -4.45 -6.38
N SER A 113 3.12 -5.43 -5.96
CA SER A 113 1.69 -5.24 -5.69
C SER A 113 1.14 -6.30 -4.72
N CYS A 114 -0.04 -6.05 -4.18
CA CYS A 114 -0.73 -7.00 -3.31
C CYS A 114 -2.24 -6.90 -3.45
N ASN A 115 -2.95 -8.01 -3.27
CA ASN A 115 -4.41 -8.06 -3.28
C ASN A 115 -4.92 -9.19 -2.37
N PHE A 116 -5.43 -8.82 -1.19
CA PHE A 116 -6.01 -9.77 -0.23
C PHE A 116 -7.53 -9.89 -0.33
N CYS A 117 -8.15 -9.32 -1.36
CA CYS A 117 -9.56 -9.56 -1.65
C CYS A 117 -9.80 -11.06 -1.92
N TRP A 118 -10.97 -11.53 -1.50
CA TRP A 118 -11.35 -12.92 -1.70
C TRP A 118 -12.05 -13.10 -3.06
N ASP A 119 -12.16 -14.33 -3.51
CA ASP A 119 -12.79 -14.70 -4.77
C ASP A 119 -14.32 -14.77 -4.63
N TRP A 120 -14.96 -13.60 -4.64
CA TRP A 120 -16.43 -13.49 -4.54
C TRP A 120 -17.19 -14.18 -5.68
N LYS A 121 -16.52 -14.46 -6.82
CA LYS A 121 -17.14 -15.18 -7.95
C LYS A 121 -17.32 -16.66 -7.68
N VAL A 122 -16.37 -17.25 -6.95
CA VAL A 122 -16.37 -18.68 -6.60
C VAL A 122 -16.97 -18.91 -5.21
N TYR A 123 -16.71 -17.99 -4.27
CA TYR A 123 -17.14 -18.07 -2.88
C TYR A 123 -18.01 -16.84 -2.55
N PRO A 124 -19.35 -16.97 -2.65
CA PRO A 124 -20.26 -15.83 -2.44
C PRO A 124 -20.31 -15.35 -0.98
N ASP A 125 -19.96 -16.22 -0.02
CA ASP A 125 -19.92 -15.87 1.39
C ASP A 125 -18.62 -15.11 1.69
N ILE A 126 -18.76 -13.85 2.08
CA ILE A 126 -17.66 -12.97 2.46
C ILE A 126 -17.01 -13.50 3.74
N PRO A 127 -15.69 -13.78 3.76
CA PRO A 127 -15.04 -14.31 4.97
C PRO A 127 -15.17 -13.39 6.18
N TRP A 128 -14.90 -12.10 5.97
CA TRP A 128 -14.90 -11.06 7.00
C TRP A 128 -15.45 -9.75 6.41
N VAL A 129 -16.78 -9.58 6.44
CA VAL A 129 -17.47 -8.40 5.87
C VAL A 129 -16.93 -7.12 6.50
N GLY A 130 -16.62 -6.13 5.65
CA GLY A 130 -16.16 -4.81 6.06
C GLY A 130 -14.73 -4.79 6.61
N ALA A 131 -13.97 -5.89 6.53
CA ALA A 131 -12.62 -5.95 7.07
C ALA A 131 -11.60 -5.13 6.26
N ASP A 132 -11.96 -4.70 5.05
CA ASP A 132 -11.15 -3.87 4.15
C ASP A 132 -9.76 -4.48 3.86
N PRO A 133 -9.70 -5.63 3.15
CA PRO A 133 -8.42 -6.24 2.80
C PRO A 133 -7.54 -5.29 2.00
N ILE A 134 -6.22 -5.39 2.20
CA ILE A 134 -5.26 -4.59 1.43
C ILE A 134 -5.32 -4.98 -0.06
N ASP A 135 -5.43 -3.95 -0.91
CA ASP A 135 -5.37 -4.10 -2.36
C ASP A 135 -4.64 -2.88 -2.93
N ILE A 136 -3.51 -3.11 -3.57
CA ILE A 136 -2.71 -2.10 -4.26
C ILE A 136 -2.31 -2.74 -5.58
N PRO A 137 -2.82 -2.26 -6.73
CA PRO A 137 -2.63 -2.90 -8.02
C PRO A 137 -1.19 -2.71 -8.53
N PRO A 138 -0.73 -3.59 -9.43
CA PRO A 138 0.57 -3.44 -10.06
C PRO A 138 0.63 -2.16 -10.90
N ILE A 139 1.82 -1.57 -11.01
CA ILE A 139 2.04 -0.32 -11.75
C ILE A 139 1.52 -0.37 -13.20
N ARG A 140 1.52 -1.55 -13.85
CA ARG A 140 0.95 -1.70 -15.19
C ARG A 140 -0.55 -1.41 -15.23
N THR A 141 -1.29 -1.83 -14.20
CA THR A 141 -2.72 -1.54 -14.07
C THR A 141 -2.97 -0.04 -13.89
N LEU A 142 -2.11 0.66 -13.13
CA LEU A 142 -2.19 2.13 -13.06
C LEU A 142 -2.04 2.79 -14.44
N LEU A 143 -1.15 2.25 -15.28
CA LEU A 143 -0.87 2.79 -16.62
C LEU A 143 -1.96 2.50 -17.65
N THR A 144 -2.71 1.40 -17.50
CA THR A 144 -3.72 0.94 -18.46
C THR A 144 -5.12 1.40 -18.11
N ASP A 145 -5.51 1.34 -16.83
CA ASP A 145 -6.92 1.33 -16.46
C ASP A 145 -7.35 2.50 -15.57
N LEU A 146 -6.40 3.30 -15.04
CA LEU A 146 -6.66 4.20 -13.91
C LEU A 146 -6.23 5.66 -14.10
N ILE A 147 -5.72 6.02 -15.29
CA ILE A 147 -5.59 7.43 -15.69
C ILE A 147 -6.80 7.72 -16.57
N TYR A 148 -7.87 8.24 -15.97
CA TYR A 148 -8.98 8.80 -16.74
C TYR A 148 -8.44 9.90 -17.66
N ASP A 149 -8.94 9.97 -18.89
CA ASP A 149 -8.62 11.02 -19.87
C ASP A 149 -9.07 12.44 -19.42
N ASP A 150 -9.54 12.58 -18.17
CA ASP A 150 -9.92 13.85 -17.55
C ASP A 150 -8.69 14.41 -16.81
N TYR A 151 -7.91 15.21 -17.54
CA TYR A 151 -6.63 15.79 -17.11
C TYR A 151 -6.71 16.75 -15.89
N ASP A 152 -7.89 16.91 -15.28
CA ASP A 152 -8.16 17.87 -14.20
C ASP A 152 -8.23 17.23 -12.79
N ILE A 153 -8.05 15.90 -12.67
CA ILE A 153 -8.05 15.21 -11.36
C ILE A 153 -6.61 14.93 -10.92
N ASN A 154 -6.18 15.55 -9.82
CA ASN A 154 -4.84 15.43 -9.24
C ASN A 154 -4.73 14.19 -8.34
N GLU A 155 -5.19 13.02 -8.81
CA GLU A 155 -5.28 11.81 -7.98
C GLU A 155 -5.03 10.54 -8.82
N ILE A 156 -4.53 9.47 -8.17
CA ILE A 156 -4.41 8.13 -8.76
C ILE A 156 -5.30 7.17 -7.95
N LEU A 157 -6.20 6.44 -8.60
CA LEU A 157 -6.91 5.35 -7.95
C LEU A 157 -5.93 4.25 -7.54
N LEU A 158 -5.83 3.98 -6.24
CA LEU A 158 -4.88 3.02 -5.68
C LEU A 158 -5.56 1.77 -5.12
N SER A 159 -6.83 1.85 -4.72
CA SER A 159 -7.57 0.72 -4.17
C SER A 159 -9.07 0.93 -4.30
N GLY A 160 -9.87 -0.13 -4.30
CA GLY A 160 -11.29 0.00 -3.96
C GLY A 160 -11.47 0.33 -2.48
N ASP A 161 -12.62 0.90 -2.11
CA ASP A 161 -13.00 0.95 -0.69
C ASP A 161 -13.45 -0.42 -0.17
N TYR A 162 -13.72 -0.51 1.14
CA TYR A 162 -14.16 -1.76 1.76
C TYR A 162 -15.45 -2.34 1.15
N LEU A 163 -16.39 -1.50 0.68
CA LEU A 163 -17.64 -1.96 0.06
C LEU A 163 -17.42 -2.50 -1.36
N GLN A 164 -16.52 -1.89 -2.13
CA GLN A 164 -16.12 -2.37 -3.45
C GLN A 164 -15.37 -3.69 -3.34
N LYS A 165 -14.45 -3.79 -2.37
CA LYS A 165 -13.76 -5.04 -2.03
C LYS A 165 -14.74 -6.10 -1.56
N ASP A 166 -15.83 -5.68 -0.93
CA ASP A 166 -16.90 -6.56 -0.51
C ASP A 166 -17.85 -7.01 -1.65
N ASN A 167 -17.64 -6.52 -2.88
CA ASN A 167 -18.52 -6.73 -4.04
C ASN A 167 -19.98 -6.30 -3.81
N ILE A 168 -20.19 -5.21 -3.06
CA ILE A 168 -21.52 -4.64 -2.81
C ILE A 168 -21.75 -3.45 -3.75
N SER A 169 -21.16 -2.30 -3.43
CA SER A 169 -21.17 -1.04 -4.18
C SER A 169 -20.35 -0.04 -3.37
N GLY A 170 -19.32 0.54 -3.96
CA GLY A 170 -18.36 1.35 -3.22
C GLY A 170 -17.74 2.47 -4.03
N SER A 171 -16.90 3.23 -3.34
CA SER A 171 -15.97 4.20 -3.90
C SER A 171 -14.56 3.60 -3.98
N CYS A 172 -13.56 4.46 -4.11
CA CYS A 172 -12.17 4.07 -4.22
C CYS A 172 -11.30 4.89 -3.25
N TYR A 173 -10.15 4.34 -2.89
CA TYR A 173 -9.10 5.09 -2.23
C TYR A 173 -8.13 5.62 -3.30
N ASN A 174 -7.97 6.94 -3.34
CA ASN A 174 -7.10 7.59 -4.31
C ASN A 174 -5.88 8.18 -3.62
N LEU A 175 -4.73 8.13 -4.26
CA LEU A 175 -3.53 8.80 -3.80
C LEU A 175 -3.46 10.19 -4.42
N GLU A 176 -3.32 11.22 -3.59
CA GLU A 176 -3.16 12.60 -4.03
C GLU A 176 -1.84 12.80 -4.80
N LEU A 177 -1.91 13.51 -5.93
CA LEU A 177 -0.76 14.03 -6.66
C LEU A 177 -0.42 15.42 -6.15
N THR A 178 0.82 15.60 -5.67
CA THR A 178 1.23 16.86 -5.05
C THR A 178 1.75 17.85 -6.10
N THR A 179 1.58 19.14 -5.85
CA THR A 179 2.06 20.21 -6.76
C THR A 179 3.58 20.36 -6.77
N SER A 180 4.28 19.83 -5.76
CA SER A 180 5.74 19.72 -5.73
C SER A 180 6.18 18.32 -5.26
N PRO A 181 7.44 17.91 -5.49
CA PRO A 181 7.94 16.61 -5.06
C PRO A 181 7.76 16.37 -3.56
N SER A 182 7.23 15.21 -3.21
CA SER A 182 6.88 14.83 -1.84
C SER A 182 7.40 13.43 -1.51
N ILE A 183 7.68 13.19 -0.23
CA ILE A 183 8.08 11.85 0.24
C ILE A 183 6.88 10.92 0.24
N ASP A 184 5.72 11.47 0.61
CA ASP A 184 4.46 10.78 0.69
C ASP A 184 3.32 11.76 0.42
N SER A 185 2.13 11.23 0.18
CA SER A 185 0.93 12.03 -0.02
C SER A 185 -0.28 11.37 0.64
N LEU A 186 -1.38 12.11 0.67
CA LEU A 186 -2.61 11.64 1.28
C LEU A 186 -3.24 10.53 0.45
N LEU A 187 -3.68 9.47 1.15
CA LEU A 187 -4.62 8.50 0.62
C LEU A 187 -6.04 8.99 0.93
N ILE A 188 -6.66 9.62 -0.06
CA ILE A 188 -8.03 10.12 -0.05
C ILE A 188 -9.00 8.96 0.17
N GLY A 189 -9.97 9.16 1.05
CA GLY A 189 -10.90 8.14 1.55
C GLY A 189 -10.53 7.63 2.95
N TRP A 190 -9.24 7.67 3.30
CA TRP A 190 -8.76 7.52 4.69
C TRP A 190 -8.24 8.84 5.28
N ASP A 191 -7.92 9.82 4.43
CA ASP A 191 -7.43 11.16 4.78
C ASP A 191 -6.16 11.15 5.67
N ILE A 192 -5.28 10.17 5.43
CA ILE A 192 -3.98 10.00 6.09
C ILE A 192 -2.89 9.73 5.04
N PRO A 193 -1.60 9.98 5.36
CA PRO A 193 -0.49 9.62 4.47
C PRO A 193 -0.49 8.13 4.10
N PHE A 194 -0.07 7.79 2.89
CA PHE A 194 -0.07 6.40 2.42
C PHE A 194 0.76 5.45 3.30
N ILE A 195 1.89 5.90 3.87
CA ILE A 195 2.66 5.10 4.82
C ILE A 195 1.89 4.88 6.13
N ASP A 196 1.11 5.86 6.59
CA ASP A 196 0.28 5.70 7.78
C ASP A 196 -0.93 4.79 7.54
N TYR A 197 -1.50 4.82 6.34
CA TYR A 197 -2.46 3.81 5.89
C TYR A 197 -1.85 2.40 5.97
N LEU A 198 -0.65 2.20 5.41
CA LEU A 198 0.04 0.90 5.53
C LEU A 198 0.26 0.50 7.00
N ARG A 199 0.70 1.43 7.86
CA ARG A 199 0.85 1.15 9.31
C ARG A 199 -0.46 0.67 9.93
N LEU A 200 -1.57 1.34 9.66
CA LEU A 200 -2.89 0.95 10.14
C LEU A 200 -3.29 -0.44 9.61
N THR A 201 -3.14 -0.66 8.31
CA THR A 201 -3.43 -1.94 7.66
C THR A 201 -2.60 -3.08 8.24
N PHE A 202 -1.29 -2.88 8.46
CA PHE A 202 -0.43 -3.91 9.06
C PHE A 202 -0.67 -4.10 10.56
N LYS A 203 -1.02 -3.06 11.32
CA LYS A 203 -1.50 -3.22 12.71
C LYS A 203 -2.69 -4.19 12.77
N ASN A 204 -3.52 -4.16 11.74
CA ASN A 204 -4.67 -5.03 11.52
C ASN A 204 -4.40 -6.18 10.53
N CYS A 205 -3.14 -6.61 10.41
CA CYS A 205 -2.73 -7.83 9.70
C CYS A 205 -3.21 -7.94 8.24
N GLY A 206 -3.24 -6.82 7.52
CA GLY A 206 -3.64 -6.76 6.10
C GLY A 206 -5.11 -6.44 5.86
N PHE A 207 -5.88 -6.15 6.91
CA PHE A 207 -7.32 -5.87 6.86
C PHE A 207 -7.59 -4.56 7.61
N THR A 208 -7.63 -3.43 6.92
CA THR A 208 -7.53 -2.09 7.54
C THR A 208 -8.58 -1.84 8.62
N MET A 209 -9.78 -2.39 8.47
CA MET A 209 -10.91 -2.22 9.39
C MET A 209 -11.13 -3.41 10.35
N ALA A 210 -10.18 -4.35 10.46
CA ALA A 210 -10.37 -5.56 11.26
C ALA A 210 -10.74 -5.33 12.74
N ASP A 211 -10.27 -4.24 13.34
CA ASP A 211 -10.59 -3.86 14.73
C ASP A 211 -12.00 -3.29 14.91
N GLN A 212 -12.71 -3.04 13.81
CA GLN A 212 -14.11 -2.60 13.77
C GLN A 212 -15.07 -3.75 13.46
N CYS A 213 -14.55 -4.92 13.10
CA CYS A 213 -15.34 -6.10 12.78
C CYS A 213 -15.48 -7.04 13.98
N GLU A 214 -16.66 -7.64 14.14
CA GLU A 214 -16.95 -8.61 15.22
C GLU A 214 -16.81 -10.06 14.73
N TYR A 215 -15.61 -10.44 14.27
CA TYR A 215 -15.29 -11.82 13.86
C TYR A 215 -14.21 -12.44 14.74
N ASP A 216 -14.59 -13.43 15.55
CA ASP A 216 -13.64 -14.18 16.40
C ASP A 216 -12.51 -14.82 15.58
N THR A 217 -12.80 -15.26 14.35
CA THR A 217 -11.82 -15.87 13.45
C THR A 217 -10.80 -14.85 12.93
N LEU A 218 -11.23 -13.62 12.63
CA LEU A 218 -10.35 -12.52 12.25
C LEU A 218 -9.49 -12.06 13.43
N ALA A 219 -10.11 -11.91 14.61
CA ALA A 219 -9.39 -11.54 15.83
C ALA A 219 -8.32 -12.60 16.17
N ALA A 220 -8.66 -13.89 16.08
CA ALA A 220 -7.71 -14.98 16.28
C ALA A 220 -6.58 -14.96 15.25
N PHE A 221 -6.91 -14.73 13.97
CA PHE A 221 -5.92 -14.58 12.90
C PHE A 221 -4.96 -13.42 13.20
N CYS A 222 -5.47 -12.24 13.50
CA CYS A 222 -4.66 -11.06 13.81
C CYS A 222 -3.76 -11.29 15.04
N ASN A 223 -4.27 -11.94 16.09
CA ASN A 223 -3.48 -12.25 17.28
C ASN A 223 -2.35 -13.24 17.01
N PHE A 224 -2.55 -14.18 16.08
CA PHE A 224 -1.52 -15.12 15.65
C PHE A 224 -0.44 -14.46 14.78
N VAL A 225 -0.84 -13.60 13.85
CA VAL A 225 0.06 -13.01 12.85
C VAL A 225 0.85 -11.81 13.38
N ARG A 226 0.20 -10.94 14.15
CA ARG A 226 0.79 -9.65 14.58
C ARG A 226 2.18 -9.77 15.22
N PRO A 227 2.46 -10.73 16.13
CA PRO A 227 3.77 -10.86 16.77
C PRO A 227 4.93 -11.23 15.83
N GLN A 228 4.61 -11.68 14.61
CA GLN A 228 5.60 -12.12 13.61
C GLN A 228 6.02 -11.00 12.66
N MET A 229 5.29 -9.89 12.66
CA MET A 229 5.51 -8.77 11.74
C MET A 229 6.50 -7.75 12.29
N LEU A 230 7.09 -6.99 11.38
CA LEU A 230 7.96 -5.86 11.70
C LEU A 230 7.14 -4.57 11.72
N GLU A 231 7.44 -3.68 12.66
CA GLU A 231 6.85 -2.34 12.73
C GLU A 231 7.35 -1.47 11.56
N ILE A 232 6.47 -0.69 10.94
CA ILE A 232 6.74 0.15 9.76
C ILE A 232 6.69 1.64 10.14
#